data_AF-A0A1V3IGD6-F1
#
_entry.id   AF-A0A1V3IGD6-F1
#
_cell.length_a   1.000
_cell.length_b   1.000
_cell.length_c   1.000
_cell.angle_alpha   90.00
_cell.angle_beta   90.00
_cell.angle_gamma   90.00
#
_symmetry.space_group_name_H-M   'P 1'
#
loop_
_entity.id
_entity.type
_entity.pdbx_description
1 polymer ?
#
loop_
_entity_poly.entity_id
_entity_poly.type
_entity_poly.pdbx_seq_one_letter_code
_entity_poly.pdbx_strand_id
1 'polypeptide(L)'
;MTTRYGKESWVYYYDALGRRIAKAKRNKQGEAEIQTKFVWDGSHLVQEIHHVQRPQRAQNTQKNRPHFTYIYRDPNSYEPLAQCIGWKDGKHNRIEHEVNYFHCAKSASRGR
;
A
#
# COMPACT_ATOMS: atom_id res chain seq x y z
N MET A 1 7.15 34.42 10.26
CA MET A 1 6.81 33.41 9.23
C MET A 1 6.02 32.31 9.90
N THR A 2 4.70 32.24 9.69
CA THR A 2 3.83 31.29 10.40
C THR A 2 3.51 30.11 9.47
N THR A 3 4.12 28.96 9.74
CA THR A 3 3.81 27.72 9.02
C THR A 3 2.39 27.30 9.40
N ARG A 4 1.41 27.58 8.53
CA ARG A 4 0.03 27.09 8.72
C ARG A 4 0.03 25.58 8.47
N TYR A 5 0.05 24.79 9.54
CA TYR A 5 -0.22 23.35 9.46
C TYR A 5 -1.63 23.14 8.91
N GLY A 6 -1.74 22.68 7.66
CA GLY A 6 -3.03 22.33 7.07
C GLY A 6 -3.54 21.03 7.68
N LYS A 7 -4.78 21.03 8.19
CA LYS A 7 -5.43 19.81 8.71
C LYS A 7 -5.58 18.79 7.58
N GLU A 8 -4.94 17.63 7.72
CA GLU A 8 -5.17 16.50 6.82
C GLU A 8 -6.46 15.78 7.20
N SER A 9 -7.22 15.32 6.20
CA SER A 9 -8.44 14.54 6.41
C SER A 9 -8.29 13.17 5.74
N TRP A 10 -8.54 12.11 6.51
CA TRP A 10 -8.44 10.72 6.05
C TRP A 10 -9.76 9.99 6.27
N VAL A 11 -10.14 9.12 5.33
CA VAL A 11 -11.30 8.23 5.44
C VAL A 11 -10.83 6.79 5.27
N TYR A 12 -11.40 5.90 6.07
CA TYR A 12 -11.06 4.49 6.11
C TYR A 12 -12.30 3.65 5.83
N TYR A 13 -12.13 2.58 5.07
CA TYR A 13 -13.18 1.64 4.72
C TYR A 13 -12.78 0.26 5.22
N TYR A 14 -13.75 -0.48 5.74
CA TYR A 14 -13.55 -1.78 6.37
C TYR A 14 -14.54 -2.79 5.80
N ASP A 15 -14.16 -4.07 5.80
CA ASP A 15 -15.10 -5.17 5.56
C ASP A 15 -15.83 -5.60 6.83
N ALA A 16 -16.71 -6.60 6.70
CA ALA A 16 -17.51 -7.13 7.82
C ALA A 16 -16.66 -7.79 8.93
N LEU A 17 -15.41 -8.18 8.64
CA LEU A 17 -14.47 -8.74 9.60
C LEU A 17 -13.62 -7.65 10.29
N GLY A 18 -13.85 -6.38 9.96
CA GLY A 18 -13.10 -5.26 10.53
C GLY A 18 -11.71 -5.07 9.91
N ARG A 19 -11.40 -5.72 8.78
CA ARG A 19 -10.14 -5.50 8.06
C ARG A 19 -10.27 -4.27 7.18
N ARG A 20 -9.20 -3.47 7.10
CA ARG A 20 -9.19 -2.27 6.27
C ARG A 20 -9.13 -2.67 4.80
N ILE A 21 -10.11 -2.24 4.00
CA ILE A 21 -10.17 -2.50 2.55
C ILE A 21 -9.75 -1.28 1.71
N ALA A 22 -9.83 -0.08 2.29
CA ALA A 22 -9.25 1.12 1.66
C ALA A 22 -8.93 2.23 2.68
N LYS A 23 -8.02 3.12 2.31
CA LYS A 23 -7.81 4.44 2.95
C LYS A 23 -7.78 5.51 1.87
N ALA A 24 -8.37 6.67 2.13
CA ALA A 24 -8.35 7.80 1.21
C ALA A 24 -7.99 9.10 1.93
N LYS A 25 -6.97 9.82 1.44
CA LYS A 25 -6.69 11.20 1.83
C LYS A 25 -7.63 12.12 1.07
N ARG A 26 -8.28 13.04 1.77
CA ARG A 26 -9.15 14.05 1.17
C ARG A 26 -8.43 15.38 1.02
N ASN A 27 -8.64 16.04 -0.12
CA ASN A 27 -8.21 17.43 -0.33
C ASN A 27 -9.09 18.40 0.49
N LYS A 28 -8.80 19.70 0.42
CA LYS A 28 -9.57 20.74 1.13
C LYS A 28 -11.04 20.81 0.68
N GLN A 29 -11.34 20.33 -0.52
CA GLN A 29 -12.68 20.24 -1.11
C GLN A 29 -13.41 18.94 -0.71
N GLY A 30 -12.77 18.05 0.06
CA GLY A 30 -13.36 16.78 0.51
C GLY A 30 -13.29 15.64 -0.50
N GLU A 31 -12.65 15.85 -1.65
CA GLU A 31 -12.47 14.83 -2.70
C GLU A 31 -11.26 13.95 -2.40
N ALA A 32 -11.29 12.68 -2.83
CA ALA A 32 -10.16 11.77 -2.65
C ALA A 32 -8.96 12.20 -3.53
N GLU A 33 -7.84 12.51 -2.89
CA GLU A 33 -6.57 12.87 -3.52
C GLU A 33 -5.68 11.64 -3.70
N ILE A 34 -5.60 10.80 -2.66
CA ILE A 34 -4.84 9.56 -2.63
C ILE A 34 -5.75 8.47 -2.09
N GLN A 35 -5.76 7.30 -2.72
CA GLN A 35 -6.50 6.12 -2.27
C GLN A 35 -5.59 4.89 -2.30
N THR A 36 -5.45 4.20 -1.17
CA THR A 36 -4.88 2.84 -1.15
C THR A 36 -6.01 1.85 -0.98
N LYS A 37 -6.00 0.78 -1.77
CA LYS A 37 -6.87 -0.40 -1.58
C LYS A 37 -6.04 -1.56 -1.03
N PHE A 38 -6.66 -2.38 -0.18
CA PHE A 38 -6.03 -3.52 0.46
C PHE A 38 -6.76 -4.80 0.03
N VAL A 39 -5.99 -5.81 -0.37
CA VAL A 39 -6.49 -7.12 -0.78
C VAL A 39 -6.06 -8.15 0.26
N TRP A 40 -7.00 -8.93 0.74
CA TRP A 40 -6.80 -9.91 1.80
C TRP A 40 -7.10 -11.32 1.30
N ASP A 41 -6.31 -12.29 1.76
CA ASP A 41 -6.59 -13.73 1.66
C ASP A 41 -6.61 -14.31 3.08
N GLY A 42 -7.78 -14.81 3.51
CA GLY A 42 -7.99 -15.13 4.92
C GLY A 42 -7.58 -13.98 5.83
N SER A 43 -6.69 -14.20 6.78
CA SER A 43 -6.17 -13.15 7.67
C SER A 43 -4.96 -12.38 7.13
N HIS A 44 -4.41 -12.78 5.98
CA HIS A 44 -3.17 -12.24 5.43
C HIS A 44 -3.45 -11.08 4.48
N LEU A 45 -2.68 -9.99 4.63
CA LEU A 45 -2.69 -8.91 3.65
C LEU A 45 -1.84 -9.34 2.47
N VAL A 46 -2.46 -9.55 1.31
CA VAL A 46 -1.75 -10.01 0.11
C VAL A 46 -1.28 -8.85 -0.74
N GLN A 47 -2.04 -7.74 -0.79
CA GLN A 47 -1.68 -6.63 -1.67
C GLN A 47 -2.14 -5.25 -1.19
N GLU A 48 -1.31 -4.24 -1.43
CA GLU A 48 -1.66 -2.82 -1.40
C GLU A 48 -1.60 -2.22 -2.81
N ILE A 49 -2.69 -1.56 -3.24
CA ILE A 49 -2.79 -0.94 -4.55
C ILE A 49 -2.94 0.57 -4.37
N HIS A 50 -1.97 1.35 -4.85
CA HIS A 50 -1.97 2.80 -4.67
C HIS A 50 -2.59 3.51 -5.88
N HIS A 51 -3.59 4.33 -5.62
CA HIS A 51 -4.22 5.22 -6.57
C HIS A 51 -3.99 6.68 -6.14
N VAL A 52 -3.56 7.52 -7.08
CA VAL A 52 -3.48 8.97 -6.87
C VAL A 52 -4.43 9.61 -7.87
N GLN A 53 -5.48 10.27 -7.39
CA GLN A 53 -6.33 11.10 -8.23
C GLN A 53 -5.56 12.38 -8.54
N ARG A 54 -5.34 12.68 -9.82
CA ARG A 54 -4.79 13.96 -10.23
C ARG A 54 -5.89 14.83 -10.82
N PRO A 55 -5.84 16.16 -10.60
CA PRO A 55 -6.68 17.08 -11.35
C PRO A 55 -6.47 16.85 -12.85
N GLN A 56 -7.54 16.97 -13.63
CA GLN A 56 -7.60 16.64 -15.05
C GLN A 56 -6.48 17.32 -15.88
N ARG A 57 -6.03 18.50 -15.45
CA ARG A 57 -4.93 19.27 -16.06
C ARG A 57 -3.53 18.63 -15.93
N ALA A 58 -3.33 17.64 -15.04
CA ALA A 58 -2.06 16.97 -14.83
C ALA A 58 -2.04 15.50 -15.30
N GLN A 59 -3.06 15.07 -16.06
CA GLN A 59 -3.20 13.70 -16.58
C GLN A 59 -2.09 13.31 -17.57
N ASN A 60 -1.42 14.28 -18.20
CA ASN A 60 -0.37 14.02 -19.19
C ASN A 60 0.96 13.50 -18.62
N THR A 61 1.09 13.37 -17.31
CA THR A 61 2.28 12.73 -16.69
C THR A 61 1.86 11.42 -16.05
N GLN A 62 2.08 10.32 -16.79
CA GLN A 62 1.89 8.95 -16.32
C GLN A 62 2.93 8.66 -15.23
N LYS A 63 2.64 9.08 -13.99
CA LYS A 63 3.45 8.69 -12.85
C LYS A 63 3.06 7.29 -12.44
N ASN A 64 4.07 6.44 -12.41
CA ASN A 64 3.91 5.03 -12.13
C ASN A 64 3.31 4.80 -10.73
N ARG A 65 2.33 3.90 -10.63
CA ARG A 65 1.63 3.63 -9.37
C ARG A 65 2.08 2.29 -8.83
N PRO A 66 2.88 2.25 -7.75
CA PRO A 66 3.34 0.99 -7.21
C PRO A 66 2.18 0.22 -6.59
N HIS A 67 2.20 -1.09 -6.75
CA HIS A 67 1.47 -2.02 -5.91
C HIS A 67 2.48 -2.87 -5.14
N PHE A 68 2.14 -3.21 -3.91
CA PHE A 68 2.99 -3.98 -3.01
C PHE A 68 2.30 -5.31 -2.75
N THR A 69 2.94 -6.41 -3.14
CA THR A 69 2.45 -7.76 -2.90
C THR A 69 3.28 -8.41 -1.81
N TYR A 70 2.65 -9.02 -0.83
CA TYR A 70 3.33 -9.66 0.30
C TYR A 70 3.30 -11.18 0.17
N ILE A 71 4.45 -11.81 0.43
CA ILE A 71 4.62 -13.26 0.46
C ILE A 71 5.04 -13.63 1.88
N TYR A 72 4.31 -14.56 2.50
CA TYR A 72 4.55 -15.03 3.87
C TYR A 72 5.36 -16.32 3.87
N ARG A 73 6.13 -16.56 4.93
CA ARG A 73 7.00 -17.74 5.05
C ARG A 73 6.21 -19.05 5.15
N ASP A 74 5.10 -19.04 5.87
CA ASP A 74 4.23 -20.19 6.11
C ASP A 74 2.77 -19.73 6.12
N PRO A 75 1.81 -20.53 5.61
CA PRO A 75 0.39 -20.16 5.60
C PRO A 75 -0.20 -19.84 6.97
N ASN A 76 0.36 -20.38 8.05
CA ASN A 76 -0.09 -20.15 9.43
C ASN A 76 0.74 -19.10 10.18
N SER A 77 1.67 -18.42 9.48
CA SER A 77 2.53 -17.39 10.06
C SER A 77 2.21 -16.02 9.46
N TYR A 78 2.39 -14.98 10.27
CA TYR A 78 2.37 -13.59 9.81
C TYR A 78 3.78 -13.06 9.53
N GLU A 79 4.79 -13.93 9.55
CA GLU A 79 6.17 -13.57 9.21
C GLU A 79 6.28 -13.35 7.69
N PRO A 80 6.53 -12.10 7.22
CA PRO A 80 6.72 -11.84 5.81
C PRO A 80 8.07 -12.43 5.36
N LEU A 81 8.06 -13.16 4.25
CA LEU A 81 9.26 -13.63 3.58
C LEU A 81 9.77 -12.58 2.59
N ALA A 82 8.86 -12.03 1.79
CA ALA A 82 9.20 -11.05 0.77
C ALA A 82 8.07 -10.04 0.51
N GLN A 83 8.45 -8.90 -0.03
CA GLN A 83 7.56 -7.91 -0.63
C GLN A 83 7.98 -7.66 -2.07
N CYS A 84 7.07 -7.91 -3.01
CA CYS A 84 7.24 -7.56 -4.41
C CYS A 84 6.61 -6.20 -4.66
N ILE A 85 7.38 -5.26 -5.19
CA ILE A 85 6.92 -3.93 -5.57
C ILE A 85 6.81 -3.93 -7.08
N GLY A 86 5.62 -3.69 -7.63
CA GLY A 86 5.39 -3.67 -9.07
C GLY A 86 4.87 -2.31 -9.56
N TRP A 87 5.31 -1.88 -10.73
CA TRP A 87 4.85 -0.63 -11.34
C TRP A 87 4.70 -0.76 -12.87
N LYS A 88 3.68 -0.11 -13.44
CA LYS A 88 3.37 -0.12 -14.88
C LYS A 88 4.06 1.02 -15.63
N ASP A 89 5.11 0.74 -16.39
CA ASP A 89 5.68 1.75 -17.28
C ASP A 89 4.61 2.21 -18.30
N GLY A 90 4.39 3.53 -18.32
CA GLY A 90 3.44 4.19 -19.20
C GLY A 90 3.76 4.10 -20.68
N LYS A 91 5.02 3.81 -21.04
CA LYS A 91 5.47 3.87 -22.43
C LYS A 91 5.54 2.50 -23.11
N HIS A 92 5.74 1.41 -22.37
CA HIS A 92 6.08 0.12 -22.99
C HIS A 92 5.32 -1.11 -22.49
N ASN A 93 4.25 -0.94 -21.70
CA ASN A 93 3.51 -2.05 -21.06
C ASN A 93 4.44 -3.03 -20.28
N ARG A 94 5.63 -2.55 -19.91
CA ARG A 94 6.61 -3.32 -19.15
C ARG A 94 6.25 -3.20 -17.68
N ILE A 95 6.08 -4.35 -17.04
CA ILE A 95 5.94 -4.44 -15.59
C ILE A 95 7.36 -4.50 -15.04
N GLU A 96 7.80 -3.39 -14.46
CA GLU A 96 9.01 -3.38 -13.65
C GLU A 96 8.64 -3.85 -12.24
N HIS A 97 9.53 -4.65 -11.66
CA HIS A 97 9.35 -5.19 -10.32
C HIS A 97 10.68 -5.21 -9.56
N GLU A 98 10.58 -4.94 -8.26
CA GLU A 98 11.65 -5.10 -7.28
C GLU A 98 11.15 -6.05 -6.18
N VAL A 99 12.05 -6.85 -5.62
CA VAL A 99 11.71 -7.80 -4.55
C VAL A 99 12.59 -7.52 -3.34
N ASN A 100 11.94 -7.18 -2.22
CA ASN A 100 12.56 -7.04 -0.91
C ASN A 100 12.40 -8.35 -0.15
N TYR A 101 13.50 -8.97 0.31
CA TYR A 101 13.46 -10.13 1.19
C TYR A 101 13.61 -9.69 2.65
N PHE A 102 12.71 -10.16 3.51
CA PHE A 102 12.80 -9.89 4.94
C PHE A 102 13.49 -11.06 5.64
N HIS A 103 14.45 -10.73 6.50
CA HIS A 103 15.12 -11.71 7.34
C HIS A 103 14.91 -11.33 8.81
N CYS A 104 14.05 -12.08 9.51
CA CYS A 104 14.05 -12.06 10.97
C CYS A 104 15.07 -13.06 11.49
N ALA A 105 16.08 -12.60 12.23
CA ALA A 105 16.81 -13.48 13.12
C ALA A 105 15.86 -13.88 14.26
N LYS A 106 15.56 -15.17 14.41
CA LYS A 106 14.84 -15.64 15.60
C LYS A 106 15.73 -15.30 16.79
N SER A 107 15.25 -14.46 17.72
CA SER A 107 15.87 -14.41 19.04
C SER A 107 15.69 -15.81 19.63
N ALA A 108 16.80 -16.53 19.80
CA ALA A 108 16.78 -17.79 20.52
C ALA A 108 16.31 -17.47 21.94
N SER A 109 15.07 -17.83 22.26
CA SER A 109 14.65 -17.94 23.66
C SER A 109 15.54 -19.02 24.27
N ARG A 110 16.56 -18.61 25.03
CA ARG A 110 17.26 -19.52 25.94
C ARG A 110 16.21 -20.07 26.88
N GLY A 111 15.96 -21.37 26.79
CA GLY A 111 15.13 -22.11 27.72
C GLY A 111 15.65 -21.92 29.14
N ARG A 112 14.71 -21.81 30.07
CA ARG A 112 14.97 -21.91 31.52
C ARG A 112 15.53 -23.27 31.88
#